data_AF-A0A7W7WEL3-F1
#
_entry.id   AF-A0A7W7WEL3-F1
#
_cell.length_a   1.000
_cell.length_b   1.000
_cell.length_c   1.000
_cell.angle_alpha   90.00
_cell.angle_beta   90.00
_cell.angle_gamma   90.00
#
_symmetry.space_group_name_H-M   'P 1'
#
loop_
_entity.id
_entity.type
_entity.pdbx_description
1 polymer ?
#
loop_
_entity_poly.entity_id
_entity_poly.type
_entity_poly.pdbx_seq_one_letter_code
_entity_poly.pdbx_strand_id
1 'polypeptide(L)'
;MDELPAPMTGMTISIRTRQDVVIVDPERFVASARAAYRETSPEITEERAAEHIRNVYDAVWALVDRFGRLAADAPASTGLPGHRIPDRPDGLSPAGERMQIVLNDPHPLQDYGCFMPEEYDPFAIPPEV
;
A
#
# COMPACT_ATOMS: atom_id res chain seq x y z
N MET A 1 -0.84 -28.84 -8.67
CA MET A 1 -1.76 -27.70 -8.63
C MET A 1 -2.85 -28.14 -7.69
N ASP A 2 -2.71 -27.79 -6.41
CA ASP A 2 -3.70 -28.18 -5.41
C ASP A 2 -5.00 -27.44 -5.68
N GLU A 3 -6.10 -28.19 -5.70
CA GLU A 3 -7.44 -27.68 -5.92
C GLU A 3 -7.83 -26.78 -4.74
N LEU A 4 -8.20 -25.52 -5.02
CA LEU A 4 -8.58 -24.59 -3.96
C LEU A 4 -9.90 -25.06 -3.32
N PRO A 5 -10.00 -25.11 -1.98
CA PRO A 5 -11.21 -25.56 -1.32
C PRO A 5 -12.38 -24.66 -1.68
N ALA A 6 -13.57 -25.25 -1.87
CA ALA A 6 -14.79 -24.48 -2.10
C ALA A 6 -15.02 -23.48 -0.95
N PRO A 7 -15.52 -22.27 -1.23
CA PRO A 7 -15.79 -21.28 -0.18
C PRO A 7 -16.87 -21.81 0.78
N MET A 8 -16.62 -21.67 2.08
CA MET A 8 -17.51 -22.14 3.16
C MET A 8 -17.86 -20.99 4.10
N THR A 9 -19.08 -21.00 4.66
CA THR A 9 -19.47 -20.08 5.73
C THR A 9 -18.50 -20.20 6.91
N GLY A 10 -17.96 -19.08 7.38
CA GLY A 10 -16.96 -19.03 8.45
C GLY A 10 -15.51 -19.14 7.99
N MET A 11 -15.25 -19.24 6.68
CA MET A 11 -13.89 -19.16 6.12
C MET A 11 -13.28 -17.77 6.33
N THR A 12 -12.05 -17.73 6.84
CA THR A 12 -11.25 -16.50 6.97
C THR A 12 -10.40 -16.31 5.72
N ILE A 13 -10.32 -15.08 5.21
CA ILE A 13 -9.41 -14.70 4.13
C ILE A 13 -8.54 -13.56 4.64
N SER A 14 -7.26 -13.84 4.89
CA SER A 14 -6.28 -12.84 5.29
C SER A 14 -5.47 -12.40 4.08
N ILE A 15 -5.36 -11.09 3.87
CA ILE A 15 -4.54 -10.48 2.82
C ILE A 15 -3.37 -9.78 3.50
N ARG A 16 -2.14 -10.15 3.11
CA ARG A 16 -0.91 -9.51 3.57
C ARG A 16 -0.24 -8.82 2.40
N THR A 17 -0.03 -7.52 2.51
CA THR A 17 0.60 -6.70 1.48
C THR A 17 1.80 -5.96 2.05
N ARG A 18 2.93 -6.01 1.34
CA ARG A 18 4.08 -5.16 1.58
C ARG A 18 4.41 -4.44 0.29
N GLN A 19 4.46 -3.11 0.35
CA GLN A 19 4.86 -2.27 -0.76
C GLN A 19 5.96 -1.33 -0.29
N ASP A 20 7.12 -1.42 -0.92
CA ASP A 20 8.26 -0.56 -0.66
C ASP A 20 8.43 0.40 -1.85
N VAL A 21 8.57 1.69 -1.56
CA VAL A 21 8.83 2.74 -2.56
C VAL A 21 9.94 3.67 -2.08
N VAL A 22 10.65 4.29 -3.01
CA VAL A 22 11.58 5.39 -2.74
C VAL A 22 10.99 6.67 -3.31
N ILE A 23 10.89 7.70 -2.48
CA ILE A 23 10.55 9.04 -2.95
C ILE A 23 11.77 9.61 -3.66
N VAL A 24 11.67 9.78 -4.97
CA VAL A 24 12.74 10.34 -5.81
C VAL A 24 12.53 11.83 -6.06
N ASP A 25 11.29 12.29 -6.02
CA ASP A 25 10.90 13.69 -6.18
C ASP A 25 9.75 14.01 -5.20
N PRO A 26 10.06 14.58 -4.02
CA PRO A 26 9.06 14.87 -2.98
C PRO A 26 7.97 15.85 -3.42
N GLU A 27 8.32 16.87 -4.20
CA GLU A 27 7.37 17.89 -4.65
C GLU A 27 6.37 17.30 -5.64
N ARG A 28 6.88 16.51 -6.59
CA ARG A 28 6.04 15.77 -7.54
C ARG A 28 5.15 14.75 -6.86
N PHE A 29 5.66 14.05 -5.85
CA PHE A 29 4.85 13.11 -5.07
C PHE A 29 3.68 13.80 -4.36
N VAL A 30 3.92 14.94 -3.70
CA VAL A 30 2.87 15.73 -3.06
C VAL A 30 1.85 16.25 -4.09
N ALA A 31 2.31 16.73 -5.24
CA ALA A 31 1.44 17.18 -6.31
C ALA A 31 0.55 16.05 -6.86
N SER A 32 1.14 14.87 -7.07
CA SER A 32 0.43 13.66 -7.50
C SER A 32 -0.63 13.23 -6.47
N ALA A 33 -0.29 13.23 -5.18
CA ALA A 33 -1.23 12.91 -4.12
C ALA A 33 -2.42 13.87 -4.07
N ARG A 34 -2.18 15.18 -4.25
CA ARG A 34 -3.25 16.19 -4.35
C ARG A 34 -4.14 15.97 -5.56
N ALA A 35 -3.56 15.62 -6.72
CA ALA A 35 -4.33 15.31 -7.91
C ALA A 35 -5.24 14.09 -7.69
N ALA A 36 -4.69 12.98 -7.16
CA ALA A 36 -5.46 11.78 -6.84
C ALA A 36 -6.57 12.04 -5.79
N TYR A 37 -6.29 12.89 -4.79
CA TYR A 37 -7.27 13.30 -3.79
C TYR A 37 -8.46 14.04 -4.41
N ARG A 38 -8.20 14.92 -5.39
CA ARG A 38 -9.23 15.67 -6.12
C ARG A 38 -10.03 14.81 -7.08
N GLU A 39 -9.40 13.88 -7.79
CA GLU A 39 -10.10 12.97 -8.71
C GLU A 39 -11.18 12.15 -8.00
N THR A 40 -10.93 11.77 -6.74
CA THR A 40 -11.89 11.00 -5.94
C THR A 40 -12.87 11.83 -5.13
N SER A 41 -12.69 13.16 -5.10
CA SER A 41 -13.56 14.14 -4.42
C SER A 41 -13.65 15.42 -5.26
N PRO A 42 -14.41 15.42 -6.37
CA PRO A 42 -14.41 16.48 -7.37
C PRO A 42 -14.82 17.86 -6.84
N GLU A 43 -15.52 17.89 -5.71
CA GLU A 43 -15.95 19.09 -5.00
C GLU A 43 -14.81 19.86 -4.30
N ILE A 44 -13.64 19.22 -4.14
CA ILE A 44 -12.49 19.79 -3.45
C ILE A 44 -11.64 20.62 -4.43
N THR A 45 -11.43 21.89 -4.10
CA THR A 45 -10.56 22.78 -4.88
C THR A 45 -9.08 22.44 -4.67
N GLU A 46 -8.21 22.98 -5.51
CA GLU A 46 -6.77 22.77 -5.39
C GLU A 46 -6.20 23.34 -4.09
N GLU A 47 -6.67 24.52 -3.69
CA GLU A 47 -6.27 25.17 -2.44
C GLU A 47 -6.64 24.30 -1.25
N ARG A 48 -7.85 23.73 -1.27
CA ARG A 48 -8.31 22.84 -0.20
C ARG A 48 -7.53 21.53 -0.16
N ALA A 49 -7.18 20.98 -1.32
CA ALA A 49 -6.30 19.81 -1.39
C ALA A 49 -4.89 20.13 -0.86
N ALA A 50 -4.37 21.34 -1.13
CA ALA A 50 -3.07 21.78 -0.63
C ALA A 50 -3.05 22.03 0.89
N GLU A 51 -4.17 22.45 1.48
CA GLU A 51 -4.34 22.55 2.94
C GLU A 51 -4.35 21.18 3.62
N HIS A 52 -4.97 20.18 3.00
CA HIS A 52 -5.03 18.81 3.53
C HIS A 52 -3.71 18.05 3.33
N ILE A 53 -3.06 18.24 2.19
CA ILE A 53 -1.83 17.54 1.82
C ILE A 53 -0.70 18.57 1.70
N ARG A 54 -0.05 18.90 2.82
CA ARG A 54 0.96 19.98 2.85
C ARG A 54 2.37 19.48 2.61
N ASN A 55 2.61 18.20 2.93
CA ASN A 55 3.93 17.59 2.89
C ASN A 55 3.82 16.10 2.52
N VAL A 56 4.98 15.45 2.43
CA VAL A 56 5.10 14.02 2.10
C VAL A 56 4.34 13.11 3.05
N TYR A 57 4.36 13.38 4.35
CA TYR A 57 3.68 12.54 5.34
C TYR A 57 2.16 12.65 5.21
N ASP A 58 1.65 13.87 5.02
CA ASP A 58 0.22 14.09 4.74
C ASP A 58 -0.20 13.33 3.47
N ALA A 59 0.65 13.33 2.43
CA ALA A 59 0.41 12.58 1.19
C ALA A 59 0.39 11.06 1.41
N VAL A 60 1.35 10.53 2.18
CA VAL A 60 1.40 9.10 2.55
C VAL A 60 0.10 8.69 3.24
N TRP A 61 -0.32 9.44 4.26
CA TRP A 61 -1.54 9.14 5.00
C TRP A 61 -2.78 9.21 4.13
N ALA A 62 -2.92 10.27 3.33
CA ALA A 62 -4.08 10.43 2.45
C ALA A 62 -4.20 9.30 1.42
N LEU A 63 -3.07 8.87 0.83
CA LEU A 63 -3.08 7.80 -0.17
C LEU A 63 -3.32 6.43 0.45
N VAL A 64 -2.70 6.12 1.61
CA VAL A 64 -2.91 4.84 2.30
C VAL A 64 -4.33 4.72 2.82
N ASP A 65 -4.87 5.76 3.45
CA ASP A 65 -6.26 5.76 3.95
C ASP A 65 -7.27 5.55 2.81
N ARG A 66 -7.04 6.20 1.66
CA ARG A 66 -7.98 6.19 0.54
C ARG A 66 -7.86 4.97 -0.38
N PHE A 67 -6.63 4.58 -0.71
CA PHE A 67 -6.36 3.56 -1.73
C PHE A 67 -5.74 2.28 -1.16
N GLY A 68 -5.35 2.27 0.12
CA GLY A 68 -4.58 1.18 0.71
C GLY A 68 -3.15 1.04 0.16
N ARG A 69 -2.67 2.04 -0.58
CA ARG A 69 -1.35 2.02 -1.26
C ARG A 69 -0.80 3.43 -1.49
N LEU A 70 0.50 3.52 -1.80
CA LEU A 70 1.21 4.79 -1.94
C LEU A 70 1.17 5.40 -3.35
N ALA A 71 0.54 4.73 -4.32
CA ALA A 71 0.36 5.23 -5.67
C ALA A 71 -1.05 4.92 -6.17
N ALA A 72 -1.70 5.87 -6.84
CA ALA A 72 -3.03 5.66 -7.39
C ALA A 72 -3.04 4.61 -8.52
N ASP A 73 -1.93 4.47 -9.26
CA ASP A 73 -1.75 3.46 -10.30
C ASP A 73 -0.98 2.22 -9.83
N ALA A 74 -1.35 1.06 -10.37
CA ALA A 74 -0.67 -0.21 -10.15
C ALA A 74 0.83 -0.10 -10.53
N PRO A 75 1.73 -0.92 -9.95
CA PRO A 75 3.16 -0.76 -10.20
C PRO A 75 3.49 -0.98 -11.69
N ALA A 76 3.71 0.13 -12.40
CA ALA A 76 4.26 0.12 -13.74
C ALA A 76 5.72 -0.36 -13.66
N SER A 77 5.95 -1.60 -14.10
CA SER A 77 7.23 -2.30 -14.23
C SER A 77 8.17 -2.20 -13.03
N THR A 78 8.46 -3.33 -12.38
CA THR A 78 9.64 -3.44 -11.51
C THR A 78 10.87 -3.05 -12.34
N GLY A 79 11.45 -1.88 -12.04
CA GLY A 79 12.80 -1.58 -12.50
C GLY A 79 13.75 -2.70 -12.09
N LEU A 80 14.93 -2.76 -12.69
CA LEU A 80 15.95 -3.71 -12.25
C LEU A 80 16.22 -3.53 -10.75
N PRO A 81 16.43 -4.60 -9.96
CA PRO A 81 16.77 -4.50 -8.56
C PRO A 81 17.90 -3.49 -8.32
N GLY A 82 17.70 -2.57 -7.38
CA GLY A 82 18.65 -1.50 -7.07
C GLY A 82 18.65 -0.30 -8.03
N HIS A 83 17.94 -0.36 -9.16
CA HIS A 83 17.79 0.78 -10.06
C HIS A 83 16.62 1.67 -9.63
N ARG A 84 16.82 2.99 -9.64
CA ARG A 84 15.79 3.97 -9.34
C ARG A 84 15.27 4.57 -10.64
N ILE A 85 13.96 4.85 -10.67
CA ILE A 85 13.30 5.53 -11.79
C ILE A 85 13.09 6.99 -11.37
N PRO A 86 14.02 7.92 -11.70
CA PRO A 86 13.96 9.29 -11.17
C PRO A 86 12.80 10.10 -11.74
N ASP A 87 12.40 9.83 -12.99
CA ASP A 87 11.45 10.67 -13.73
C ASP A 87 10.01 10.13 -13.72
N ARG A 88 9.65 9.29 -12.74
CA ARG A 88 8.28 8.76 -12.66
C ARG A 88 7.29 9.90 -12.38
N PRO A 89 6.12 9.94 -13.07
CA PRO A 89 5.17 11.05 -12.94
C PRO A 89 4.64 11.31 -11.53
N ASP A 90 4.67 10.31 -10.66
CA ASP A 90 4.19 10.39 -9.27
C ASP A 90 5.31 10.63 -8.25
N GLY A 91 6.55 10.88 -8.68
CA GLY A 91 7.69 11.13 -7.80
C GLY A 91 8.15 9.92 -6.98
N LEU A 92 7.67 8.72 -7.31
CA LEU A 92 8.03 7.48 -6.65
C LEU A 92 8.84 6.56 -7.57
N SER A 93 9.79 5.85 -6.99
CA SER A 93 10.45 4.71 -7.60
C SER A 93 10.02 3.44 -6.85
N PRO A 94 9.43 2.43 -7.52
CA PRO A 94 9.16 1.13 -6.90
C PRO A 94 10.42 0.52 -6.30
N ALA A 95 10.31 -0.04 -5.09
CA ALA A 95 11.40 -0.73 -4.40
C ALA A 95 11.06 -2.17 -3.99
N GLY A 96 9.81 -2.60 -4.18
CA GLY A 96 9.38 -3.98 -4.00
C GLY A 96 7.89 -4.06 -3.74
N GLU A 97 7.28 -5.18 -4.11
CA GLU A 97 5.90 -5.49 -3.75
C GLU A 97 5.78 -6.99 -3.48
N ARG A 98 5.08 -7.36 -2.41
CA ARG A 98 4.70 -8.74 -2.11
C ARG A 98 3.27 -8.77 -1.61
N MET A 99 2.47 -9.65 -2.19
CA MET A 99 1.09 -9.91 -1.77
C MET A 99 0.92 -11.40 -1.49
N GLN A 100 0.25 -11.72 -0.39
CA GLN A 100 -0.07 -13.08 0.00
C GLN A 100 -1.54 -13.17 0.44
N ILE A 101 -2.24 -14.17 -0.07
CA ILE A 101 -3.58 -14.54 0.38
C ILE A 101 -3.43 -15.80 1.22
N VAL A 102 -3.94 -15.75 2.46
CA VAL A 102 -3.94 -16.87 3.40
C VAL A 102 -5.39 -17.23 3.72
N LEU A 103 -5.78 -18.44 3.34
CA LEU A 103 -7.11 -18.99 3.63
C LEU A 103 -7.08 -19.67 4.99
N ASN A 104 -8.11 -19.42 5.80
CA ASN A 104 -8.24 -19.94 7.17
C ASN A 104 -6.96 -19.71 7.98
N ASP A 105 -6.46 -18.47 7.95
CA ASP A 105 -5.34 -18.07 8.80
C ASP A 105 -5.67 -18.46 10.24
N PRO A 106 -4.83 -19.28 10.91
CA PRO A 106 -5.10 -19.69 12.28
C PRO A 106 -5.11 -18.50 13.25
N HIS A 107 -4.64 -17.33 12.82
CA HIS A 107 -4.63 -16.12 13.62
C HIS A 107 -5.08 -14.88 12.82
N PRO A 108 -6.38 -14.72 12.52
CA PRO A 108 -6.89 -13.51 11.90
C PRO A 108 -6.72 -12.29 12.83
N LEU A 109 -6.57 -11.10 12.24
CA LEU A 109 -6.32 -9.86 13.00
C LEU A 109 -7.35 -9.56 14.10
N GLN A 110 -8.60 -9.97 13.90
CA GLN A 110 -9.67 -9.77 14.87
C GLN A 110 -9.42 -10.53 16.19
N ASP A 111 -8.70 -11.65 16.15
CA ASP A 111 -8.49 -12.52 17.31
C ASP A 111 -7.37 -12.01 18.24
N TYR A 112 -6.57 -11.04 17.79
CA TYR A 112 -5.51 -10.43 18.61
C TYR A 112 -6.00 -9.26 19.49
N GLY A 113 -7.15 -8.65 19.19
CA GLY A 113 -7.57 -7.42 19.87
C GLY A 113 -6.47 -6.35 19.86
N CYS A 114 -6.11 -5.78 21.02
CA CYS A 114 -5.00 -4.81 21.17
C CYS A 114 -3.62 -5.45 21.43
N PHE A 115 -3.51 -6.79 21.49
CA PHE A 115 -2.30 -7.48 21.93
C PHE A 115 -1.87 -8.56 20.92
N MET A 116 -0.99 -8.20 19.99
CA MET A 116 -0.28 -9.21 19.19
C MET A 116 0.86 -9.82 20.01
N PRO A 117 1.05 -11.15 20.01
CA PRO A 117 2.23 -11.79 20.57
C PRO A 117 3.50 -11.20 19.95
N GLU A 118 4.52 -10.93 20.75
CA GLU A 118 5.77 -10.30 20.29
C GLU A 118 6.49 -11.14 19.21
N GLU A 119 6.27 -12.46 19.21
CA GLU A 119 6.82 -13.41 18.25
C GLU A 119 6.04 -13.44 16.92
N TYR A 120 4.85 -12.83 16.87
CA TYR A 120 4.01 -12.76 15.69
C TYR A 120 4.10 -11.37 15.06
N ASP A 121 4.95 -11.25 14.05
CA ASP A 121 4.96 -10.09 13.16
C ASP A 121 4.08 -10.38 11.93
N PRO A 122 2.86 -9.80 11.83
CA PRO A 122 1.99 -10.01 10.67
C PRO A 122 2.58 -9.46 9.36
N PHE A 123 3.63 -8.62 9.45
CA PHE A 123 4.35 -8.03 8.33
C PHE A 123 5.71 -8.70 8.07
N ALA A 124 6.09 -9.71 8.86
CA ALA A 124 7.29 -10.49 8.57
C ALA A 124 7.12 -11.19 7.22
N ILE A 125 8.08 -10.95 6.33
CA ILE A 125 8.18 -11.67 5.07
C ILE A 125 8.57 -13.10 5.44
N PRO A 126 7.79 -14.14 5.04
CA PRO A 126 8.21 -15.52 5.24
C PRO A 126 9.61 -15.71 4.63
N PRO A 127 10.54 -16.40 5.31
CA PRO A 127 11.88 -16.63 4.78
C PRO A 127 11.80 -17.24 3.39
N GLU A 128 12.69 -16.82 2.50
CA GLU A 128 12.81 -17.42 1.16
C GLU A 128 13.08 -18.92 1.34
N VAL A 129 12.21 -19.74 0.73
CA VAL A 129 12.30 -21.20 0.75
C VAL A 129 13.24 -21.65 -0.35
#